data_AF-A0A2K3PMB8-F1
#
_entry.id   AF-A0A2K3PMB8-F1
#
_cell.length_a   1.000
_cell.length_b   1.000
_cell.length_c   1.000
_cell.angle_alpha   90.00
_cell.angle_beta   90.00
_cell.angle_gamma   90.00
#
_symmetry.space_group_name_H-M   'P 1'
#
loop_
_entity.id
_entity.type
_entity.pdbx_description
1 polymer ?
#
loop_
_entity_poly.entity_id
_entity_poly.type
_entity_poly.pdbx_seq_one_letter_code
_entity_poly.pdbx_strand_id
1 'polypeptide(L)'
;MATKEPLIIRDKTQMTKWSRTMRSQSKLIALVPTMGYLHQGHLSLITEAHKHANVVAVSIYVNPGQFSPNEDLSTYPSDFQGDIQKLMSVPGGVDVVFNPKNLYDYGDSDSGEGGDGDGGVGVVSCIEKSGLGHESWVRVEKLEKGLCGKSRPIFFRGVATIVTKLFNIVEPDFAFFGKKDYQQWRLIQRMKLHHEVRKFLSRASTHAPIHINPPIKDPGSRVLVAVNRTLECAPHKVSGSNPPGATSYVRDLDFSIKVIGCEITRENDGLAMSSRNVHLSPEEREKALSINKSLSKAKSAVEDGQVQCEKLRNLVIQCITEAGGTIDYAEVRR
;
A
#
# COMPACT_ATOMS: atom_id res chain seq x y z
N MET A 1 23.66 -18.88 5.32
CA MET A 1 23.77 -17.41 5.48
C MET A 1 23.42 -17.09 6.91
N ALA A 2 24.19 -16.26 7.61
CA ALA A 2 23.89 -15.93 9.01
C ALA A 2 22.52 -15.24 9.11
N THR A 3 21.63 -15.78 9.94
CA THR A 3 20.34 -15.17 10.25
C THR A 3 20.60 -13.89 11.05
N LYS A 4 20.23 -12.74 10.49
CA LYS A 4 20.33 -11.45 11.18
C LYS A 4 19.07 -11.25 12.03
N GLU A 5 19.26 -11.25 13.34
CA GLU A 5 18.18 -10.91 14.26
C GLU A 5 17.91 -9.39 14.21
N PRO A 6 16.66 -8.96 13.93
CA PRO A 6 16.35 -7.54 13.85
C PRO A 6 16.32 -6.90 15.25
N LEU A 7 16.77 -5.64 15.36
CA LEU A 7 16.53 -4.85 16.55
C LEU A 7 15.03 -4.59 16.72
N ILE A 8 14.46 -4.90 17.87
CA ILE A 8 13.04 -4.64 18.13
C ILE A 8 12.90 -3.32 18.90
N ILE A 9 12.24 -2.33 18.30
CA ILE A 9 11.94 -1.05 18.94
C ILE A 9 10.42 -0.91 19.12
N ARG A 10 10.00 -0.55 20.34
CA ARG A 10 8.58 -0.34 20.68
C ARG A 10 8.24 1.12 20.98
N ASP A 11 9.23 1.95 21.30
CA ASP A 11 9.02 3.36 21.63
C ASP A 11 9.28 4.28 20.42
N LYS A 12 8.46 5.32 20.27
CA LYS A 12 8.51 6.27 19.15
C LYS A 12 9.82 7.08 19.18
N THR A 13 10.24 7.51 20.37
CA THR A 13 11.45 8.32 20.57
C THR A 13 12.69 7.49 20.27
N GLN A 14 12.72 6.23 20.72
CA GLN A 14 13.78 5.29 20.39
C GLN A 14 13.87 5.02 18.89
N MET A 15 12.73 4.86 18.19
CA MET A 15 12.72 4.63 16.75
C MET A 15 13.25 5.86 15.99
N THR A 16 12.84 7.06 16.40
CA THR A 16 13.32 8.33 15.83
C THR A 16 14.81 8.52 16.09
N LYS A 17 15.30 8.18 17.29
CA LYS A 17 16.74 8.24 17.61
C LYS A 17 17.53 7.25 16.76
N TRP A 18 17.02 6.03 16.59
CA TRP A 18 17.64 5.01 15.75
C TRP A 18 17.73 5.47 14.29
N SER A 19 16.64 5.96 13.70
CA SER A 19 16.63 6.41 12.30
C SER A 19 17.60 7.56 12.09
N ARG A 20 17.59 8.57 12.96
CA ARG A 20 18.53 9.70 12.88
C ARG A 20 19.99 9.29 13.03
N THR A 21 20.26 8.28 13.87
CA THR A 21 21.61 7.68 13.96
C THR A 21 22.03 7.06 12.63
N MET A 22 21.17 6.24 12.01
CA MET A 22 21.44 5.65 10.69
C MET A 22 21.64 6.75 9.62
N ARG A 23 20.81 7.79 9.61
CA ARG A 23 20.94 8.92 8.69
C ARG A 23 22.25 9.70 8.90
N SER A 24 22.67 9.91 10.14
CA SER A 24 23.97 10.58 10.44
C SER A 24 25.17 9.80 9.92
N GLN A 25 25.01 8.47 9.75
CA GLN A 25 26.01 7.58 9.14
C GLN A 25 25.85 7.49 7.61
N SER A 26 25.08 8.40 7.00
CA SER A 26 24.76 8.44 5.57
C SER A 26 24.12 7.14 5.05
N LYS A 27 23.41 6.40 5.91
CA LYS A 27 22.66 5.22 5.49
C LYS A 27 21.30 5.64 4.91
N LEU A 28 20.98 5.08 3.76
CA LEU A 28 19.64 5.15 3.19
C LEU A 28 18.72 4.17 3.91
N ILE A 29 17.54 4.64 4.31
CA ILE A 29 16.54 3.87 5.06
C ILE A 29 15.37 3.50 4.15
N ALA A 30 15.07 2.21 4.07
CA ALA A 30 13.81 1.71 3.50
C ALA A 30 12.83 1.34 4.61
N LEU A 31 11.57 1.76 4.46
CA LEU A 31 10.47 1.37 5.33
C LEU A 31 9.49 0.45 4.59
N VAL A 32 9.13 -0.66 5.22
CA VAL A 32 8.03 -1.54 4.81
C VAL A 32 6.95 -1.52 5.90
N PRO A 33 5.88 -0.71 5.75
CA PRO A 33 4.78 -0.69 6.71
C PRO A 33 3.91 -1.94 6.61
N THR A 34 3.68 -2.62 7.73
CA THR A 34 2.80 -3.81 7.79
C THR A 34 1.93 -3.80 9.05
N MET A 35 0.92 -4.68 9.07
CA MET A 35 0.11 -4.98 10.25
C MET A 35 0.50 -6.31 10.92
N GLY A 36 1.62 -6.92 10.53
CA GLY A 36 1.99 -8.26 10.98
C GLY A 36 1.20 -9.38 10.29
N TYR A 37 1.35 -10.59 10.83
CA TYR A 37 0.91 -11.85 10.21
C TYR A 37 1.44 -11.99 8.78
N LEU A 38 2.77 -11.91 8.70
CA LEU A 38 3.55 -11.81 7.49
C LEU A 38 3.45 -13.08 6.62
N HIS A 39 3.61 -12.87 5.32
CA HIS A 39 3.55 -13.89 4.28
C HIS A 39 4.51 -13.50 3.14
N GLN A 40 4.72 -14.36 2.14
CA GLN A 40 5.73 -14.12 1.09
C GLN A 40 5.55 -12.78 0.36
N GLY A 41 4.30 -12.31 0.20
CA GLY A 41 4.02 -10.95 -0.28
C GLY A 41 4.76 -9.84 0.48
N HIS A 42 4.77 -9.88 1.82
CA HIS A 42 5.54 -8.94 2.64
C HIS A 42 7.04 -9.13 2.47
N LEU A 43 7.51 -10.39 2.44
CA LEU A 43 8.94 -10.69 2.27
C LEU A 43 9.48 -10.22 0.90
N SER A 44 8.63 -10.21 -0.13
CA SER A 44 8.98 -9.65 -1.44
C SER A 44 9.20 -8.14 -1.39
N LEU A 45 8.44 -7.41 -0.55
CA LEU A 45 8.65 -5.96 -0.34
C LEU A 45 10.01 -5.69 0.30
N ILE A 46 10.41 -6.52 1.27
CA ILE A 46 11.70 -6.42 1.96
C ILE A 46 12.85 -6.76 1.01
N THR A 47 12.68 -7.80 0.19
CA THR A 47 13.63 -8.17 -0.86
C THR A 47 13.84 -7.03 -1.86
N GLU A 48 12.75 -6.36 -2.25
CA GLU A 48 12.84 -5.17 -3.10
C GLU A 48 13.50 -4.00 -2.35
N ALA A 49 13.18 -3.78 -1.07
CA ALA A 49 13.77 -2.72 -0.25
C ALA A 49 15.30 -2.76 -0.17
N HIS A 50 15.90 -3.95 -0.08
CA HIS A 50 17.35 -4.13 -0.08
C HIS A 50 18.04 -3.63 -1.35
N LYS A 51 17.32 -3.47 -2.47
CA LYS A 51 17.89 -2.94 -3.71
C LYS A 51 18.05 -1.41 -3.70
N HIS A 52 17.38 -0.71 -2.79
CA HIS A 52 17.33 0.77 -2.78
C HIS A 52 17.98 1.39 -1.53
N ALA A 53 18.13 0.64 -0.45
CA ALA A 53 18.55 1.17 0.84
C ALA A 53 19.62 0.31 1.52
N ASN A 54 20.39 0.93 2.42
CA ASN A 54 21.42 0.23 3.20
C ASN A 54 20.82 -0.44 4.44
N VAL A 55 19.77 0.14 5.00
CA VAL A 55 19.07 -0.39 6.17
C VAL A 55 17.58 -0.53 5.88
N VAL A 56 17.00 -1.63 6.35
CA VAL A 56 15.58 -1.94 6.17
C VAL A 56 14.87 -1.93 7.53
N ALA A 57 13.86 -1.08 7.64
CA ALA A 57 12.94 -1.00 8.76
C ALA A 57 11.59 -1.61 8.36
N VAL A 58 11.06 -2.50 9.20
CA VAL A 58 9.70 -3.04 9.04
C VAL A 58 8.86 -2.54 10.21
N SER A 59 7.70 -1.93 9.95
CA SER A 59 6.74 -1.67 11.03
C SER A 59 5.72 -2.81 11.13
N ILE A 60 5.42 -3.25 12.35
CA ILE A 60 4.34 -4.19 12.64
C ILE A 60 3.39 -3.48 13.59
N TYR A 61 2.26 -3.00 13.08
CA TYR A 61 1.26 -2.31 13.87
C TYR A 61 -0.14 -2.52 13.30
N VAL A 62 -1.01 -3.21 14.03
CA VAL A 62 -2.43 -3.32 13.69
C VAL A 62 -3.09 -2.00 14.06
N ASN A 63 -3.44 -1.21 13.05
CA ASN A 63 -3.94 0.15 13.23
C ASN A 63 -5.44 0.17 13.53
N PRO A 64 -5.92 0.49 14.75
CA PRO A 64 -7.35 0.47 15.06
C PRO A 64 -8.15 1.49 14.24
N GLY A 65 -7.58 2.67 13.96
CA GLY A 65 -8.27 3.77 13.29
C GLY A 65 -8.66 3.53 11.83
N GLN A 66 -8.31 2.38 11.26
CA GLN A 66 -8.75 1.97 9.92
C GLN A 66 -9.83 0.88 9.95
N PHE A 67 -10.21 0.37 11.11
CA PHE A 67 -11.28 -0.61 11.26
C PHE A 67 -12.58 0.09 11.67
N SER A 68 -13.68 -0.29 11.05
CA SER A 68 -15.02 0.10 11.50
C SER A 68 -15.42 -0.71 12.75
N PRO A 69 -16.40 -0.27 13.56
CA PRO A 69 -16.83 -1.01 14.76
C PRO A 69 -17.30 -2.45 14.48
N ASN A 70 -17.81 -2.69 13.27
CA ASN A 70 -18.27 -4.00 12.79
C ASN A 70 -17.20 -4.75 11.98
N GLU A 71 -15.95 -4.24 11.90
CA GLU A 71 -14.85 -4.90 11.22
C GLU A 71 -13.97 -5.69 12.21
N ASP A 72 -13.25 -6.66 11.66
CA ASP A 72 -12.41 -7.69 12.32
C ASP A 72 -11.18 -7.16 13.10
N LEU A 73 -11.30 -6.12 13.94
CA LEU A 73 -10.16 -5.68 14.75
C LEU A 73 -9.79 -6.73 15.80
N SER A 74 -10.80 -7.32 16.48
CA SER A 74 -10.59 -8.34 17.52
C SER A 74 -10.19 -9.70 16.95
N THR A 75 -10.50 -9.97 15.68
CA THR A 75 -10.25 -11.24 14.99
C THR A 75 -9.04 -11.16 14.05
N TYR A 76 -8.34 -10.01 13.98
CA TYR A 76 -7.16 -9.86 13.12
C TYR A 76 -6.04 -10.81 13.60
N PRO A 77 -5.48 -11.66 12.71
CA PRO A 77 -4.49 -12.65 13.12
C PRO A 77 -3.19 -11.98 13.59
N SER A 78 -2.60 -12.52 14.64
CA SER A 78 -1.31 -12.04 15.16
C SER A 78 -0.42 -13.22 15.54
N ASP A 79 0.84 -13.18 15.07
CA ASP A 79 1.88 -14.15 15.40
C ASP A 79 3.22 -13.42 15.31
N PHE A 80 3.53 -12.65 16.36
CA PHE A 80 4.73 -11.81 16.35
C PHE A 80 6.01 -12.65 16.27
N GLN A 81 6.05 -13.82 16.93
CA GLN A 81 7.22 -14.68 16.90
C GLN A 81 7.43 -15.29 15.50
N GLY A 82 6.38 -15.79 14.87
CA GLY A 82 6.44 -16.27 13.49
C GLY A 82 6.75 -15.15 12.50
N ASP A 83 6.31 -13.93 12.74
CA ASP A 83 6.70 -12.77 11.94
C ASP A 83 8.21 -12.52 12.02
N ILE A 84 8.80 -12.48 13.22
CA ILE A 84 10.25 -12.31 13.40
C ILE A 84 11.02 -13.44 12.72
N GLN A 85 10.59 -14.70 12.86
CA GLN A 85 11.23 -15.84 12.17
C GLN A 85 11.21 -15.68 10.65
N LYS A 86 10.09 -15.25 10.07
CA LYS A 86 9.98 -14.97 8.63
C LYS A 86 10.86 -13.80 8.20
N LEU A 87 11.01 -12.77 9.04
CA LEU A 87 11.90 -11.64 8.74
C LEU A 87 13.37 -12.06 8.77
N MET A 88 13.75 -12.94 9.70
CA MET A 88 15.10 -13.51 9.81
C MET A 88 15.47 -14.43 8.63
N SER A 89 14.46 -15.02 7.95
CA SER A 89 14.70 -15.88 6.79
C SER A 89 14.91 -15.13 5.48
N VAL A 90 14.64 -13.81 5.44
CA VAL A 90 14.87 -12.99 4.25
C VAL A 90 16.36 -12.78 4.02
N PRO A 91 16.89 -13.02 2.80
CA PRO A 91 18.28 -12.70 2.47
C PRO A 91 18.58 -11.22 2.72
N GLY A 92 19.63 -10.93 3.50
CA GLY A 92 19.96 -9.57 3.96
C GLY A 92 19.37 -9.19 5.33
N GLY A 93 18.30 -9.88 5.74
CA GLY A 93 17.60 -9.69 7.02
C GLY A 93 16.99 -8.30 7.18
N VAL A 94 16.33 -8.07 8.31
CA VAL A 94 15.79 -6.75 8.65
C VAL A 94 16.68 -6.11 9.72
N ASP A 95 16.97 -4.81 9.60
CA ASP A 95 17.80 -4.10 10.58
C ASP A 95 17.01 -3.78 11.85
N VAL A 96 15.75 -3.35 11.69
CA VAL A 96 14.88 -2.97 12.79
C VAL A 96 13.42 -3.33 12.51
N VAL A 97 12.77 -3.86 13.54
CA VAL A 97 11.32 -4.04 13.58
C VAL A 97 10.74 -3.02 14.55
N PHE A 98 9.98 -2.08 14.02
CA PHE A 98 9.22 -1.13 14.83
C PHE A 98 7.85 -1.72 15.16
N ASN A 99 7.67 -2.15 16.41
CA ASN A 99 6.44 -2.74 16.93
C ASN A 99 5.90 -1.92 18.11
N PRO A 100 5.36 -0.71 17.85
CA PRO A 100 4.85 0.16 18.90
C PRO A 100 3.60 -0.42 19.54
N LYS A 101 3.47 -0.27 20.85
CA LYS A 101 2.21 -0.58 21.55
C LYS A 101 1.07 0.30 21.03
N ASN A 102 1.39 1.57 20.76
CA ASN A 102 0.41 2.55 20.35
C ASN A 102 1.04 3.66 19.53
N LEU A 103 0.38 4.05 18.43
CA LEU A 103 0.76 5.21 17.64
C LEU A 103 -0.17 6.40 17.84
N TYR A 104 -1.31 6.20 18.47
CA TYR A 104 -2.21 7.26 18.91
C TYR A 104 -1.79 7.74 20.30
N ASP A 105 -2.04 9.02 20.53
CA ASP A 105 -1.93 9.63 21.85
C ASP A 105 -3.36 9.70 22.36
N TYR A 106 -3.62 8.92 23.40
CA TYR A 106 -4.89 8.91 24.12
C TYR A 106 -4.53 9.64 25.41
N GLY A 107 -4.75 10.95 25.44
CA GLY A 107 -4.25 11.81 26.53
C GLY A 107 -4.48 11.19 27.90
N ASP A 108 -3.53 11.41 28.83
CA ASP A 108 -3.48 10.78 30.15
C ASP A 108 -4.85 10.78 30.86
N SER A 109 -5.60 9.69 30.73
CA SER A 109 -6.61 9.30 31.71
C SER A 109 -5.94 8.35 32.69
N ASP A 110 -5.21 8.98 33.61
CA ASP A 110 -4.84 8.59 34.97
C ASP A 110 -4.54 7.10 35.28
N SER A 111 -3.34 6.93 35.81
CA SER A 111 -2.98 5.90 36.79
C SER A 111 -4.02 5.75 37.90
N GLY A 112 -4.69 4.60 37.98
CA GLY A 112 -5.59 4.29 39.10
C GLY A 112 -5.95 2.81 39.22
N GLU A 113 -5.18 2.12 40.08
CA GLU A 113 -5.51 0.95 40.92
C GLU A 113 -6.24 -0.29 40.35
N GLY A 114 -5.83 -1.45 40.89
CA GLY A 114 -6.22 -2.77 40.41
C GLY A 114 -7.71 -3.10 40.57
N GLY A 115 -8.18 -3.93 39.65
CA GLY A 115 -9.48 -4.58 39.71
C GLY A 115 -9.52 -5.73 38.73
N ASP A 116 -9.53 -6.96 39.24
CA ASP A 116 -9.93 -8.16 38.50
C ASP A 116 -11.37 -7.97 38.01
N GLY A 117 -11.57 -7.95 36.69
CA GLY A 117 -12.90 -7.83 36.10
C GLY A 117 -12.87 -7.67 34.59
N ASP A 118 -13.17 -8.77 33.89
CA ASP A 118 -13.67 -8.87 32.51
C ASP A 118 -13.23 -7.76 31.53
N GLY A 119 -12.06 -7.96 30.92
CA GLY A 119 -11.39 -7.02 30.02
C GLY A 119 -12.06 -6.86 28.66
N GLY A 120 -13.20 -6.17 28.65
CA GLY A 120 -13.77 -5.59 27.43
C GLY A 120 -12.85 -4.49 26.91
N VAL A 121 -11.98 -4.84 25.96
CA VAL A 121 -11.17 -3.87 25.20
C VAL A 121 -12.14 -2.92 24.50
N GLY A 122 -12.30 -1.72 25.03
CA GLY A 122 -13.13 -0.67 24.44
C GLY A 122 -12.69 -0.43 23.00
N VAL A 123 -13.52 -0.85 22.05
CA VAL A 123 -13.30 -0.60 20.63
C VAL A 123 -13.32 0.91 20.44
N VAL A 124 -12.14 1.48 20.17
CA VAL A 124 -12.01 2.89 19.80
C VAL A 124 -12.63 3.06 18.42
N SER A 125 -13.94 3.22 18.41
CA SER A 125 -14.69 3.69 17.25
C SER A 125 -14.36 5.17 17.10
N CYS A 126 -13.88 5.54 15.92
CA CYS A 126 -13.60 6.93 15.55
C CYS A 126 -14.90 7.76 15.34
N ILE A 127 -15.99 7.37 16.00
CA ILE A 127 -17.30 8.00 15.97
C ILE A 127 -17.51 8.66 17.34
N GLU A 128 -17.67 9.97 17.28
CA GLU A 128 -17.91 10.89 18.37
C GLU A 128 -18.99 10.40 19.35
N LYS A 129 -18.62 10.35 20.63
CA LYS A 129 -19.38 10.84 21.82
C LYS A 129 -18.70 10.44 23.15
N SER A 130 -17.75 9.51 23.13
CA SER A 130 -16.98 9.07 24.30
C SER A 130 -15.47 9.05 24.00
N GLY A 131 -14.95 10.19 23.53
CA GLY A 131 -13.65 10.27 22.88
C GLY A 131 -12.45 10.14 23.82
N LEU A 132 -11.89 8.94 23.91
CA LEU A 132 -10.43 8.77 23.96
C LEU A 132 -9.96 8.80 22.50
N GLY A 133 -9.92 9.98 21.90
CA GLY A 133 -9.78 10.14 20.45
C GLY A 133 -8.62 11.03 20.08
N HIS A 134 -7.67 10.51 19.31
CA HIS A 134 -6.58 11.30 18.74
C HIS A 134 -7.10 12.49 17.92
N GLU A 135 -6.63 13.71 18.24
CA GLU A 135 -7.20 14.97 17.73
C GLU A 135 -6.90 15.27 16.25
N SER A 136 -5.80 14.73 15.72
CA SER A 136 -5.32 15.06 14.37
C SER A 136 -5.51 13.91 13.38
N TRP A 137 -5.90 14.18 12.15
CA TRP A 137 -5.98 13.15 11.10
C TRP A 137 -5.62 13.71 9.73
N VAL A 138 -5.24 12.81 8.83
CA VAL A 138 -4.98 13.12 7.43
C VAL A 138 -6.08 12.49 6.57
N ARG A 139 -6.64 13.26 5.64
CA ARG A 139 -7.60 12.78 4.66
C ARG A 139 -7.15 13.12 3.25
N VAL A 140 -7.46 12.23 2.32
CA VAL A 140 -7.17 12.42 0.88
C VAL A 140 -8.49 12.36 0.13
N GLU A 141 -9.22 13.48 0.19
CA GLU A 141 -10.67 13.55 -0.04
C GLU A 141 -11.17 12.96 -1.36
N LYS A 142 -10.42 13.14 -2.46
CA LYS A 142 -10.85 12.66 -3.78
C LYS A 142 -10.59 11.17 -3.98
N LEU A 143 -9.48 10.65 -3.45
CA LEU A 143 -9.06 9.25 -3.66
C LEU A 143 -9.65 8.29 -2.64
N GLU A 144 -10.07 8.78 -1.47
CA GLU A 144 -10.79 7.97 -0.48
C GLU A 144 -12.24 7.68 -0.89
N LYS A 145 -12.84 8.46 -1.81
CA LYS A 145 -14.21 8.26 -2.29
C LYS A 145 -14.27 7.20 -3.39
N GLY A 146 -15.31 6.36 -3.37
CA GLY A 146 -15.49 5.28 -4.35
C GLY A 146 -14.71 4.02 -4.02
N LEU A 147 -14.95 2.94 -4.79
CA LEU A 147 -14.28 1.65 -4.62
C LEU A 147 -14.38 1.12 -3.18
N CYS A 148 -13.27 0.66 -2.60
CA CYS A 148 -13.19 0.18 -1.23
C CYS A 148 -13.63 1.23 -0.19
N GLY A 149 -13.51 2.52 -0.52
CA GLY A 149 -13.93 3.60 0.37
C GLY A 149 -15.45 3.72 0.53
N LYS A 150 -16.25 3.18 -0.42
CA LYS A 150 -17.72 3.12 -0.28
C LYS A 150 -18.15 2.17 0.84
N SER A 151 -17.52 0.99 0.90
CA SER A 151 -17.81 0.00 1.94
C SER A 151 -17.09 0.28 3.26
N ARG A 152 -16.04 1.12 3.23
CA ARG A 152 -15.20 1.41 4.40
C ARG A 152 -14.92 2.91 4.54
N PRO A 153 -15.90 3.71 5.01
CA PRO A 153 -15.84 5.18 4.95
C PRO A 153 -14.71 5.81 5.76
N ILE A 154 -14.20 5.14 6.80
CA ILE A 154 -13.11 5.65 7.65
C ILE A 154 -11.73 5.03 7.36
N PHE A 155 -11.67 3.97 6.55
CA PHE A 155 -10.46 3.16 6.35
C PHE A 155 -9.28 4.00 5.86
N PHE A 156 -9.49 4.77 4.79
CA PHE A 156 -8.41 5.55 4.17
C PHE A 156 -7.93 6.73 5.02
N ARG A 157 -8.79 7.31 5.87
CA ARG A 157 -8.36 8.30 6.87
C ARG A 157 -7.41 7.66 7.88
N GLY A 158 -7.75 6.48 8.38
CA GLY A 158 -6.90 5.70 9.29
C GLY A 158 -5.55 5.36 8.67
N VAL A 159 -5.56 4.89 7.41
CA VAL A 159 -4.34 4.56 6.64
C VAL A 159 -3.47 5.79 6.40
N ALA A 160 -4.04 6.90 5.91
CA ALA A 160 -3.30 8.12 5.65
C ALA A 160 -2.66 8.67 6.94
N THR A 161 -3.42 8.66 8.04
CA THR A 161 -2.96 9.15 9.34
C THR A 161 -1.80 8.30 9.88
N ILE A 162 -1.92 6.97 9.84
CA ILE A 162 -0.87 6.10 10.38
C ILE A 162 0.40 6.12 9.55
N VAL A 163 0.27 6.15 8.21
CA VAL A 163 1.42 6.24 7.32
C VAL A 163 2.15 7.58 7.49
N THR A 164 1.41 8.68 7.66
CA THR A 164 2.00 10.00 7.99
C THR A 164 2.81 9.93 9.28
N LYS A 165 2.29 9.30 10.34
CA LYS A 165 3.02 9.12 11.60
C LYS A 165 4.28 8.27 11.41
N LEU A 166 4.18 7.16 10.70
CA LEU A 166 5.33 6.29 10.42
C LEU A 166 6.41 7.03 9.61
N PHE A 167 6.01 7.84 8.64
CA PHE A 167 6.94 8.68 7.87
C PHE A 167 7.66 9.70 8.76
N ASN A 168 6.95 10.35 9.68
CA ASN A 168 7.56 11.30 10.62
C ASN A 168 8.46 10.63 11.67
N ILE A 169 8.14 9.41 12.13
CA ILE A 169 8.91 8.70 13.15
C ILE A 169 10.16 8.04 12.54
N VAL A 170 9.99 7.36 11.41
CA VAL A 170 11.06 6.55 10.80
C VAL A 170 11.96 7.40 9.88
N GLU A 171 11.46 8.52 9.35
CA GLU A 171 12.17 9.40 8.41
C GLU A 171 12.85 8.62 7.24
N PRO A 172 12.12 7.73 6.53
CA PRO A 172 12.72 6.86 5.53
C PRO A 172 13.00 7.59 4.21
N ASP A 173 14.00 7.15 3.45
CA ASP A 173 14.24 7.64 2.09
C ASP A 173 13.34 6.93 1.07
N PHE A 174 12.98 5.67 1.35
CA PHE A 174 12.12 4.84 0.51
C PHE A 174 11.02 4.18 1.34
N ALA A 175 9.81 4.09 0.79
CA ALA A 175 8.70 3.37 1.42
C ALA A 175 8.04 2.41 0.42
N PHE A 176 7.85 1.16 0.82
CA PHE A 176 7.40 0.09 -0.06
C PHE A 176 5.99 -0.37 0.29
N PHE A 177 5.13 -0.45 -0.73
CA PHE A 177 3.75 -0.87 -0.60
C PHE A 177 3.40 -1.87 -1.70
N GLY A 178 2.61 -2.90 -1.38
CA GLY A 178 2.10 -3.83 -2.38
C GLY A 178 0.98 -3.20 -3.22
N LYS A 179 1.03 -3.37 -4.55
CA LYS A 179 -0.04 -2.95 -5.48
C LYS A 179 -1.33 -3.76 -5.33
N LYS A 180 -1.32 -4.80 -4.50
CA LYS A 180 -2.53 -5.54 -4.07
C LYS A 180 -3.56 -4.58 -3.50
N ASP A 181 -3.14 -3.65 -2.66
CA ASP A 181 -3.98 -2.60 -2.09
C ASP A 181 -3.83 -1.31 -2.91
N TYR A 182 -4.24 -1.37 -4.18
CA TYR A 182 -3.94 -0.34 -5.19
C TYR A 182 -4.44 1.06 -4.81
N GLN A 183 -5.68 1.17 -4.31
CA GLN A 183 -6.24 2.45 -3.87
C GLN A 183 -5.44 3.04 -2.71
N GLN A 184 -4.99 2.21 -1.76
CA GLN A 184 -4.09 2.63 -0.69
C GLN A 184 -2.75 3.12 -1.25
N TRP A 185 -2.10 2.36 -2.13
CA TRP A 185 -0.83 2.80 -2.74
C TRP A 185 -0.97 4.14 -3.48
N ARG A 186 -2.02 4.31 -4.30
CA ARG A 186 -2.30 5.56 -5.01
C ARG A 186 -2.59 6.72 -4.05
N LEU A 187 -3.28 6.46 -2.95
CA LEU A 187 -3.53 7.43 -1.90
C LEU A 187 -2.22 7.90 -1.24
N ILE A 188 -1.35 6.97 -0.85
CA ILE A 188 -0.03 7.31 -0.27
C ILE A 188 0.86 8.04 -1.28
N GLN A 189 0.84 7.66 -2.56
CA GLN A 189 1.54 8.41 -3.60
C GLN A 189 1.04 9.84 -3.77
N ARG A 190 -0.27 10.08 -3.60
CA ARG A 190 -0.87 11.42 -3.67
C ARG A 190 -0.39 12.33 -2.54
N MET A 191 -0.28 11.80 -1.32
CA MET A 191 0.24 12.53 -0.15
C MET A 191 1.65 13.08 -0.39
N LYS A 192 2.46 12.34 -1.16
CA LYS A 192 3.90 12.58 -1.36
C LYS A 192 4.23 13.55 -2.51
N LEU A 193 3.25 14.02 -3.28
CA LEU A 193 3.51 14.40 -4.68
C LEU A 193 4.66 15.42 -4.85
N HIS A 194 5.82 14.92 -5.29
CA HIS A 194 7.04 15.67 -5.59
C HIS A 194 7.35 15.47 -7.08
N HIS A 195 7.30 16.53 -7.88
CA HIS A 195 7.90 16.53 -9.21
C HIS A 195 9.33 17.04 -9.10
N GLU A 196 10.28 16.27 -9.63
CA GLU A 196 11.55 16.86 -10.07
C GLU A 196 11.22 17.91 -11.14
N VAL A 197 11.36 19.19 -10.79
CA VAL A 197 11.44 20.25 -11.78
C VAL A 197 12.59 19.89 -12.70
N ARG A 198 12.29 19.58 -13.97
CA ARG A 198 13.29 19.39 -15.04
C ARG A 198 14.31 20.52 -14.94
N LYS A 199 15.53 20.20 -14.52
CA LYS A 199 16.65 21.13 -14.48
C LYS A 199 17.02 21.51 -15.92
N PHE A 200 16.81 22.79 -16.22
CA PHE A 200 17.51 23.64 -17.19
C PHE A 200 17.47 23.28 -18.68
N LEU A 201 16.61 24.02 -19.39
CA LEU A 201 16.94 24.64 -20.67
C LEU A 201 18.08 25.65 -20.45
N SER A 202 19.30 25.33 -20.89
CA SER A 202 20.20 26.31 -21.53
C SER A 202 21.46 25.62 -22.07
N ARG A 203 21.45 25.31 -23.36
CA ARG A 203 22.62 25.42 -24.24
C ARG A 203 22.13 25.42 -25.68
N ALA A 204 22.08 26.63 -26.22
CA ALA A 204 21.77 26.90 -27.61
C ALA A 204 22.93 26.52 -28.53
N SER A 205 22.60 26.39 -29.83
CA SER A 205 23.48 26.29 -31.00
C SER A 205 24.07 24.89 -31.28
N THR A 206 23.98 24.28 -32.47
CA THR A 206 23.94 24.79 -33.86
C THR A 206 23.31 23.78 -34.84
N HIS A 207 22.66 24.30 -35.89
CA HIS A 207 22.29 23.80 -37.25
C HIS A 207 22.45 22.28 -37.59
N ALA A 208 21.49 21.57 -38.21
CA ALA A 208 21.07 21.67 -39.63
C ALA A 208 19.78 20.81 -39.92
N PRO A 209 19.12 20.95 -41.10
CA PRO A 209 17.69 20.64 -41.29
C PRO A 209 17.41 19.36 -42.08
N ILE A 210 16.56 18.42 -41.62
CA ILE A 210 16.13 17.28 -42.47
C ILE A 210 14.69 16.78 -42.17
N HIS A 211 13.89 16.81 -43.24
CA HIS A 211 12.68 16.07 -43.66
C HIS A 211 11.47 15.82 -42.74
N ILE A 212 10.32 16.32 -43.22
CA ILE A 212 8.95 15.97 -42.84
C ILE A 212 8.55 14.69 -43.60
N ASN A 213 8.09 13.66 -42.88
CA ASN A 213 7.26 12.57 -43.41
C ASN A 213 5.88 12.61 -42.71
N PRO A 214 4.75 12.44 -43.43
CA PRO A 214 3.45 12.22 -42.79
C PRO A 214 3.18 10.69 -42.64
N PRO A 215 2.06 10.29 -42.02
CA PRO A 215 1.89 9.90 -40.62
C PRO A 215 1.89 8.38 -40.40
N ILE A 216 2.25 7.90 -39.20
CA ILE A 216 1.94 6.54 -38.74
C ILE A 216 0.94 6.64 -37.58
N LYS A 217 -0.24 6.05 -37.80
CA LYS A 217 -1.28 5.81 -36.79
C LYS A 217 -0.71 4.87 -35.72
N ASP A 218 -0.90 5.18 -34.43
CA ASP A 218 -0.77 4.19 -33.36
C ASP A 218 -1.79 4.45 -32.23
N PRO A 219 -2.67 3.47 -31.89
CA PRO A 219 -3.62 3.57 -30.80
C PRO A 219 -3.04 2.96 -29.52
N GLY A 220 -2.78 3.76 -28.50
CA GLY A 220 -2.25 3.28 -27.22
C GLY A 220 -2.90 3.92 -26.00
N SER A 221 -4.06 3.43 -25.58
CA SER A 221 -4.66 3.75 -24.27
C SER A 221 -4.86 2.45 -23.49
N ARG A 222 -4.03 2.22 -22.46
CA ARG A 222 -4.07 1.02 -21.60
C ARG A 222 -5.19 1.14 -20.57
N VAL A 223 -5.98 0.08 -20.40
CA VAL A 223 -7.13 0.02 -19.48
C VAL A 223 -6.73 -0.67 -18.16
N LEU A 224 -6.99 -0.02 -17.03
CA LEU A 224 -6.78 -0.52 -15.66
C LEU A 224 -8.02 -1.27 -15.16
N VAL A 225 -7.96 -2.58 -14.99
CA VAL A 225 -9.03 -3.40 -14.38
C VAL A 225 -8.74 -3.57 -12.88
N ALA A 226 -9.62 -3.05 -12.02
CA ALA A 226 -9.55 -3.15 -10.56
C ALA A 226 -10.82 -3.83 -10.02
N VAL A 227 -10.79 -5.16 -9.97
CA VAL A 227 -11.66 -5.95 -9.09
C VAL A 227 -10.77 -6.40 -7.94
N ASN A 228 -11.31 -6.39 -6.72
CA ASN A 228 -10.51 -6.54 -5.50
C ASN A 228 -9.41 -7.62 -5.65
N ARG A 229 -8.14 -7.18 -5.51
CA ARG A 229 -6.83 -7.83 -5.81
C ARG A 229 -6.32 -7.68 -7.28
N THR A 230 -5.89 -6.45 -7.54
CA THR A 230 -5.33 -5.77 -8.74
C THR A 230 -4.36 -6.55 -9.66
N LEU A 231 -4.26 -6.10 -10.92
CA LEU A 231 -3.32 -6.55 -11.95
C LEU A 231 -2.18 -5.55 -12.25
N GLU A 232 -1.18 -6.08 -12.96
CA GLU A 232 0.16 -5.59 -13.29
C GLU A 232 0.26 -4.38 -14.23
N CYS A 233 1.44 -3.73 -14.25
CA CYS A 233 1.89 -2.84 -15.34
C CYS A 233 3.39 -3.02 -15.62
N ALA A 234 3.75 -3.35 -16.87
CA ALA A 234 5.12 -3.27 -17.41
C ALA A 234 5.36 -1.95 -18.20
N PRO A 235 6.58 -1.40 -18.25
CA PRO A 235 6.83 -0.07 -18.79
C PRO A 235 6.96 -0.07 -20.32
N HIS A 236 6.44 0.97 -20.99
CA HIS A 236 6.91 1.34 -22.33
C HIS A 236 6.90 2.86 -22.53
N LYS A 237 7.94 3.35 -23.23
CA LYS A 237 8.18 4.75 -23.59
C LYS A 237 7.05 5.30 -24.46
N VAL A 238 6.55 6.50 -24.14
CA VAL A 238 5.63 7.27 -24.99
C VAL A 238 6.38 8.48 -25.57
N SER A 239 6.37 8.58 -26.89
CA SER A 239 6.80 9.72 -27.68
C SER A 239 5.60 10.62 -28.02
N GLY A 240 5.77 11.95 -27.95
CA GLY A 240 4.97 12.90 -28.75
C GLY A 240 3.94 13.76 -28.00
N SER A 241 4.19 15.08 -28.08
CA SER A 241 3.28 16.25 -27.99
C SER A 241 2.29 16.40 -26.81
N ASN A 242 2.59 17.38 -25.95
CA ASN A 242 1.66 17.92 -24.94
C ASN A 242 0.59 18.83 -25.59
N PRO A 243 -0.70 18.72 -25.22
CA PRO A 243 -1.70 19.79 -25.39
C PRO A 243 -1.60 20.85 -24.27
N PRO A 244 -2.14 22.07 -24.47
CA PRO A 244 -2.07 23.15 -23.50
C PRO A 244 -3.12 22.93 -22.40
N GLY A 245 -2.65 22.56 -21.21
CA GLY A 245 -3.50 22.27 -20.06
C GLY A 245 -2.72 21.48 -19.01
N ALA A 246 -1.51 21.92 -18.69
CA ALA A 246 -0.70 21.29 -17.66
C ALA A 246 -1.36 21.54 -16.29
N THR A 247 -2.14 20.57 -15.84
CA THR A 247 -2.56 20.48 -14.44
C THR A 247 -1.30 20.31 -13.60
N SER A 248 -0.87 21.41 -12.95
CA SER A 248 0.19 21.36 -11.96
C SER A 248 -0.26 20.41 -10.84
N TYR A 249 0.29 19.20 -10.80
CA TYR A 249 -0.01 18.27 -9.73
C TYR A 249 0.53 18.86 -8.41
N VAL A 250 -0.38 19.16 -7.48
CA VAL A 250 -0.12 19.82 -6.19
C VAL A 250 0.63 18.86 -5.26
N ARG A 251 1.66 19.36 -4.55
CA ARG A 251 2.33 18.64 -3.45
C ARG A 251 1.45 18.73 -2.20
N ASP A 252 0.83 17.63 -1.77
CA ASP A 252 -0.14 17.72 -0.68
C ASP A 252 0.55 17.87 0.69
N LEU A 253 1.56 17.03 1.01
CA LEU A 253 2.28 17.05 2.31
C LEU A 253 3.82 17.12 2.21
N ASP A 254 4.37 17.22 0.99
CA ASP A 254 5.80 17.43 0.69
C ASP A 254 6.81 16.47 1.38
N PHE A 255 6.42 15.21 1.59
CA PHE A 255 7.33 14.18 2.10
C PHE A 255 8.50 13.90 1.14
N SER A 256 9.73 14.02 1.64
CA SER A 256 10.96 13.67 0.92
C SER A 256 11.23 12.16 0.86
N ILE A 257 10.21 11.36 0.52
CA ILE A 257 10.22 9.89 0.63
C ILE A 257 9.84 9.25 -0.70
N LYS A 258 10.66 8.39 -1.30
CA LYS A 258 10.29 7.67 -2.54
C LYS A 258 9.35 6.50 -2.26
N VAL A 259 8.07 6.66 -2.60
CA VAL A 259 7.06 5.60 -2.50
C VAL A 259 7.15 4.65 -3.70
N ILE A 260 7.48 3.39 -3.46
CA ILE A 260 7.64 2.33 -4.47
C ILE A 260 6.50 1.33 -4.33
N GLY A 261 5.82 1.05 -5.44
CA GLY A 261 4.76 0.05 -5.52
C GLY A 261 5.31 -1.27 -6.06
N CYS A 262 5.19 -2.35 -5.30
CA CYS A 262 5.63 -3.68 -5.71
C CYS A 262 4.46 -4.52 -6.25
N GLU A 263 4.74 -5.39 -7.22
CA GLU A 263 3.74 -6.28 -7.80
C GLU A 263 3.18 -7.29 -6.79
N ILE A 264 1.99 -7.81 -7.08
CA ILE A 264 1.32 -8.77 -6.19
C ILE A 264 2.04 -10.10 -6.23
N THR A 265 2.42 -10.61 -5.05
CA THR A 265 2.83 -12.01 -4.89
C THR A 265 1.61 -12.92 -4.79
N ARG A 266 1.66 -14.02 -5.52
CA ARG A 266 0.62 -15.04 -5.58
C ARG A 266 1.14 -16.36 -5.05
N GLU A 267 0.23 -17.17 -4.53
CA GLU A 267 0.46 -18.58 -4.24
C GLU A 267 0.59 -19.37 -5.56
N ASN A 268 1.01 -20.64 -5.48
CA ASN A 268 1.28 -21.46 -6.67
C ASN A 268 0.02 -21.67 -7.55
N ASP A 269 -1.16 -21.61 -6.94
CA ASP A 269 -2.46 -21.70 -7.61
C ASP A 269 -2.96 -20.36 -8.19
N GLY A 270 -2.21 -19.26 -8.00
CA GLY A 270 -2.55 -17.92 -8.49
C GLY A 270 -3.33 -17.07 -7.49
N LEU A 271 -3.69 -17.59 -6.32
CA LEU A 271 -4.35 -16.79 -5.29
C LEU A 271 -3.41 -15.69 -4.78
N ALA A 272 -3.86 -14.44 -4.78
CA ALA A 272 -3.06 -13.35 -4.23
C ALA A 272 -2.86 -13.56 -2.72
N MET A 273 -1.64 -13.43 -2.22
CA MET A 273 -1.37 -13.66 -0.80
C MET A 273 -1.97 -12.58 0.10
N SER A 274 -2.52 -13.00 1.23
CA SER A 274 -3.12 -12.11 2.23
C SER A 274 -3.18 -12.78 3.59
N SER A 275 -2.94 -12.03 4.67
CA SER A 275 -3.14 -12.50 6.05
C SER A 275 -4.57 -13.05 6.26
N ARG A 276 -5.56 -12.37 5.69
CA ARG A 276 -6.99 -12.76 5.71
C ARG A 276 -7.32 -14.09 5.04
N ASN A 277 -6.42 -14.69 4.24
CA ASN A 277 -6.71 -15.99 3.62
C ASN A 277 -6.88 -17.11 4.67
N VAL A 278 -6.41 -16.91 5.92
CA VAL A 278 -6.57 -17.84 7.04
C VAL A 278 -8.04 -18.08 7.43
N HIS A 279 -8.94 -17.15 7.11
CA HIS A 279 -10.36 -17.27 7.45
C HIS A 279 -11.17 -18.06 6.41
N LEU A 280 -10.57 -18.42 5.27
CA LEU A 280 -11.27 -19.14 4.20
C LEU A 280 -11.29 -20.63 4.51
N SER A 281 -12.48 -21.24 4.44
CA SER A 281 -12.60 -22.69 4.33
C SER A 281 -11.98 -23.21 3.01
N PRO A 282 -11.69 -24.51 2.89
CA PRO A 282 -11.15 -25.07 1.65
C PRO A 282 -12.01 -24.78 0.42
N GLU A 283 -13.34 -24.84 0.58
CA GLU A 283 -14.29 -24.56 -0.50
C GLU A 283 -14.30 -23.07 -0.89
N GLU A 284 -14.31 -22.17 0.10
CA GLU A 284 -14.23 -20.72 -0.16
C GLU A 284 -12.90 -20.32 -0.80
N ARG A 285 -11.81 -20.98 -0.38
CA ARG A 285 -10.48 -20.77 -0.96
C ARG A 285 -10.44 -21.16 -2.43
N GLU A 286 -11.03 -22.30 -2.79
CA GLU A 286 -11.11 -22.72 -4.19
C GLU A 286 -11.93 -21.72 -5.02
N LYS A 287 -13.07 -21.26 -4.49
CA LYS A 287 -13.88 -20.21 -5.12
C LYS A 287 -13.11 -18.90 -5.28
N ALA A 288 -12.24 -18.54 -4.34
CA ALA A 288 -11.43 -17.32 -4.40
C ALA A 288 -10.46 -17.28 -5.60
N LEU A 289 -10.10 -18.43 -6.19
CA LEU A 289 -9.30 -18.49 -7.42
C LEU A 289 -10.01 -17.87 -8.63
N SER A 290 -11.35 -17.81 -8.61
CA SER A 290 -12.16 -17.16 -9.66
C SER A 290 -11.78 -15.68 -9.83
N ILE A 291 -11.29 -15.01 -8.78
CA ILE A 291 -10.83 -13.62 -8.83
C ILE A 291 -9.61 -13.51 -9.75
N ASN A 292 -8.59 -14.35 -9.57
CA ASN A 292 -7.42 -14.32 -10.46
C ASN A 292 -7.80 -14.70 -11.89
N LYS A 293 -8.59 -15.77 -12.05
CA LYS A 293 -9.02 -16.26 -13.38
C LYS A 293 -9.80 -15.18 -14.14
N SER A 294 -10.74 -14.51 -13.49
CA SER A 294 -11.56 -13.44 -14.09
C SER A 294 -10.73 -12.22 -14.49
N LEU A 295 -9.79 -11.80 -13.64
CA LEU A 295 -8.86 -10.72 -13.94
C LEU A 295 -7.94 -11.08 -15.12
N SER A 296 -7.38 -12.29 -15.15
CA SER A 296 -6.56 -12.76 -16.27
C SER A 296 -7.35 -12.79 -17.59
N LYS A 297 -8.60 -13.25 -17.58
CA LYS A 297 -9.49 -13.17 -18.75
C LYS A 297 -9.74 -11.73 -19.19
N ALA A 298 -9.96 -10.80 -18.26
CA ALA A 298 -10.12 -9.39 -18.59
C ALA A 298 -8.84 -8.78 -19.17
N LYS A 299 -7.66 -9.18 -18.67
CA LYS A 299 -6.36 -8.79 -19.23
C LYS A 299 -6.20 -9.29 -20.67
N SER A 300 -6.46 -10.57 -20.94
CA SER A 300 -6.41 -11.12 -22.29
C SER A 300 -7.39 -10.42 -23.23
N ALA A 301 -8.62 -10.14 -22.78
CA ALA A 301 -9.58 -9.40 -23.58
C ALA A 301 -9.07 -7.99 -23.96
N VAL A 302 -8.37 -7.30 -23.06
CA VAL A 302 -7.72 -6.01 -23.37
C VAL A 302 -6.60 -6.17 -24.40
N GLU A 303 -5.78 -7.22 -24.26
CA GLU A 303 -4.71 -7.56 -25.21
C GLU A 303 -5.28 -7.89 -26.60
N ASP A 304 -6.47 -8.51 -26.65
CA ASP A 304 -7.25 -8.79 -27.87
C ASP A 304 -8.00 -7.56 -28.42
N GLY A 305 -7.80 -6.37 -27.84
CA GLY A 305 -8.33 -5.09 -28.33
C GLY A 305 -9.67 -4.66 -27.71
N GLN A 306 -10.15 -5.34 -26.66
CA GLN A 306 -11.32 -4.88 -25.91
C GLN A 306 -10.98 -3.61 -25.12
N VAL A 307 -11.56 -2.48 -25.52
CA VAL A 307 -11.36 -1.17 -24.87
C VAL A 307 -12.60 -0.68 -24.12
N GLN A 308 -13.72 -1.40 -24.19
CA GLN A 308 -14.96 -1.03 -23.50
C GLN A 308 -14.90 -1.50 -22.05
N CYS A 309 -14.71 -0.55 -21.13
CA CYS A 309 -14.60 -0.80 -19.68
C CYS A 309 -15.80 -1.57 -19.11
N GLU A 310 -17.00 -1.28 -19.60
CA GLU A 310 -18.23 -1.96 -19.17
C GLU A 310 -18.22 -3.46 -19.52
N LYS A 311 -17.78 -3.81 -20.73
CA LYS A 311 -17.66 -5.23 -21.15
C LYS A 311 -16.64 -5.98 -20.30
N LEU A 312 -15.49 -5.35 -20.05
CA LEU A 312 -14.46 -5.92 -19.18
C LEU A 312 -14.96 -6.12 -17.75
N ARG A 313 -15.67 -5.13 -17.20
CA ARG A 313 -16.28 -5.22 -15.87
C ARG A 313 -17.30 -6.35 -15.81
N ASN A 314 -18.21 -6.42 -16.77
CA ASN A 314 -19.26 -7.44 -16.81
C ASN A 314 -18.67 -8.85 -16.96
N LEU A 315 -17.61 -9.00 -17.76
CA LEU A 315 -16.87 -10.25 -17.88
C LEU A 315 -16.29 -10.71 -16.54
N VAL A 316 -15.71 -9.79 -15.75
CA VAL A 316 -15.20 -10.15 -14.42
C VAL A 316 -16.34 -10.51 -13.47
N ILE A 317 -17.42 -9.73 -13.45
CA ILE A 317 -18.58 -9.97 -12.60
C ILE A 317 -19.16 -11.36 -12.88
N GLN A 318 -19.43 -11.66 -14.15
CA GLN A 318 -19.99 -12.94 -14.57
C GLN A 318 -19.12 -14.12 -14.10
N CYS A 319 -17.81 -14.05 -14.33
CA CYS A 319 -16.90 -15.12 -13.97
C CYS A 319 -16.82 -15.39 -12.45
N ILE A 320 -17.02 -14.37 -11.61
CA ILE A 320 -17.03 -14.53 -10.15
C ILE A 320 -18.39 -15.05 -9.68
N THR A 321 -19.50 -14.53 -10.22
CA THR A 321 -20.85 -14.97 -9.86
C THR A 321 -21.10 -16.42 -10.26
N GLU A 322 -20.63 -16.86 -11.43
CA GLU A 322 -20.71 -18.27 -11.88
C GLU A 322 -19.92 -19.22 -10.96
N ALA A 323 -18.87 -18.73 -10.30
CA ALA A 323 -18.12 -19.49 -9.31
C ALA A 323 -18.77 -19.47 -7.90
N GLY A 324 -19.97 -18.89 -7.77
CA GLY A 324 -20.68 -18.76 -6.50
C GLY A 324 -20.16 -17.66 -5.59
N GLY A 325 -19.38 -16.71 -6.12
CA GLY A 325 -18.85 -15.58 -5.37
C GLY A 325 -19.82 -14.40 -5.28
N THR A 326 -19.82 -13.71 -4.14
CA THR A 326 -20.50 -12.42 -3.95
C THR A 326 -19.53 -11.27 -4.20
N ILE A 327 -19.98 -10.22 -4.87
CA ILE A 327 -19.13 -9.08 -5.28
C ILE A 327 -19.59 -7.82 -4.57
N ASP A 328 -18.70 -7.22 -3.79
CA ASP A 328 -18.93 -5.89 -3.21
C ASP A 328 -18.82 -4.77 -4.26
N TYR A 329 -17.77 -4.85 -5.10
CA TYR A 329 -17.54 -3.92 -6.21
C TYR A 329 -16.60 -4.52 -7.27
N ALA A 330 -16.77 -4.06 -8.51
CA ALA A 330 -15.86 -4.32 -9.63
C ALA A 330 -15.74 -3.04 -10.46
N GLU A 331 -14.51 -2.55 -10.68
CA GLU A 331 -14.27 -1.30 -11.42
C GLU A 331 -13.24 -1.52 -12.53
N VAL A 332 -13.46 -0.87 -13.67
CA VAL A 332 -12.46 -0.73 -14.72
C VAL A 332 -12.28 0.76 -15.02
N ARG A 333 -11.04 1.26 -14.92
CA ARG A 333 -10.66 2.65 -15.18
C ARG A 333 -9.76 2.74 -16.39
N ARG A 334 -9.79 3.89 -17.07
CA ARG A 334 -8.84 4.23 -18.14
C ARG A 334 -7.64 4.96 -17.56
#